data_AF-A0A1G5KK36-F1
#
_entry.id   AF-A0A1G5KK36-F1
#
_cell.length_a   1.000
_cell.length_b   1.000
_cell.length_c   1.000
_cell.angle_alpha   90.00
_cell.angle_beta   90.00
_cell.angle_gamma   90.00
#
_symmetry.space_group_name_H-M   'P 1'
#
loop_
_entity.id
_entity.type
_entity.pdbx_description
1 polymer ?
#
loop_
_entity_poly.entity_id
_entity_poly.type
_entity_poly.pdbx_seq_one_letter_code
_entity_poly.pdbx_strand_id
1 'polypeptide(L)'
;MKPFFVLMILILANNYSVLGQDSLGIKEVVYKSAYPEGVYFTKDDFIKKTPSQVQIVPKSIIGFKKKVLVENVHNCFFYNVSSDKKITKAFAVSYKGDLYFQINAILKNRHKDDDSQTNSFPHSFVRVIMGGDNFLYTEADLANSWAKAAAYGGVGGGVGAVLANSFIYGKGVVWDFNNSEFNIFRNCKDFNEFIRDRYEIGIQDCKKSQPDALKIREIIEKIK
;
A
#
# COMPACT_ATOMS: atom_id res chain seq x y z
N MET A 1 -22.57 50.66 15.53
CA MET A 1 -21.27 50.31 14.93
C MET A 1 -20.66 49.17 15.73
N LYS A 2 -20.59 47.96 15.17
CA LYS A 2 -19.89 46.81 15.76
C LYS A 2 -18.68 46.51 14.85
N PRO A 3 -17.47 46.27 15.38
CA PRO A 3 -16.34 45.94 14.54
C PRO A 3 -16.49 44.52 14.01
N PHE A 4 -16.40 44.37 12.70
CA PHE A 4 -16.26 43.10 12.00
C PHE A 4 -14.87 42.54 12.31
N PHE A 5 -14.79 41.49 13.14
CA PHE A 5 -13.58 40.69 13.25
C PHE A 5 -13.61 39.67 12.10
N VAL A 6 -12.93 40.00 11.00
CA VAL A 6 -12.70 39.05 9.90
C VAL A 6 -11.59 38.10 10.37
N LEU A 7 -11.99 36.91 10.81
CA LEU A 7 -11.05 35.82 11.07
C LEU A 7 -10.61 35.26 9.72
N MET A 8 -9.47 35.76 9.24
CA MET A 8 -8.82 35.25 8.02
C MET A 8 -8.21 33.89 8.33
N ILE A 9 -8.91 32.80 7.98
CA ILE A 9 -8.39 31.44 8.08
C ILE A 9 -7.34 31.28 6.98
N LEU A 10 -6.07 31.42 7.35
CA LEU A 10 -4.94 30.99 6.52
C LEU A 10 -5.00 29.47 6.36
N ILE A 11 -5.50 29.01 5.21
CA ILE A 11 -5.32 27.64 4.77
C ILE A 11 -3.85 27.51 4.35
N LEU A 12 -2.99 27.08 5.27
CA LEU A 12 -1.70 26.53 4.91
C LEU A 12 -1.98 25.26 4.09
N ALA A 13 -1.93 25.40 2.77
CA ALA A 13 -1.86 24.27 1.86
C ALA A 13 -0.55 23.54 2.14
N ASN A 14 -0.59 22.57 3.06
CA ASN A 14 0.45 21.56 3.15
C ASN A 14 0.41 20.76 1.85
N ASN A 15 1.27 21.14 0.92
CA ASN A 15 1.64 20.31 -0.21
C ASN A 15 2.36 19.07 0.34
N TYR A 16 1.59 18.05 0.73
CA TYR A 16 2.13 16.70 0.85
C TYR A 16 2.27 16.16 -0.57
N SER A 17 3.40 16.50 -1.19
CA SER A 17 3.93 15.74 -2.32
C SER A 17 4.04 14.28 -1.89
N VAL A 18 3.36 13.41 -2.63
CA VAL A 18 3.59 11.96 -2.60
C VAL A 18 5.09 11.73 -2.74
N LEU A 19 5.70 11.09 -1.73
CA LEU A 19 7.06 10.59 -1.83
C LEU A 19 7.07 9.50 -2.91
N GLY A 20 7.59 9.84 -4.08
CA GLY A 20 7.72 8.88 -5.17
C GLY A 20 7.92 9.50 -6.54
N GLN A 21 8.58 10.65 -6.64
CA GLN A 21 9.13 11.18 -7.89
C GLN A 21 10.06 12.35 -7.50
N ASP A 22 11.31 12.01 -7.19
CA ASP A 22 12.54 12.72 -7.62
C ASP A 22 13.70 12.66 -6.62
N SER A 23 14.85 12.26 -7.18
CA SER A 23 16.24 12.51 -6.75
C SER A 23 16.84 11.75 -5.56
N LEU A 24 17.24 10.51 -5.82
CA LEU A 24 18.55 9.96 -5.41
C LEU A 24 18.89 8.84 -6.38
N GLY A 25 20.08 8.89 -6.97
CA GLY A 25 20.54 8.06 -8.11
C GLY A 25 20.73 6.56 -7.82
N ILE A 26 19.77 5.92 -7.16
CA ILE A 26 19.62 4.47 -7.19
C ILE A 26 18.78 4.18 -8.43
N LYS A 27 19.37 3.54 -9.44
CA LYS A 27 18.57 2.87 -10.48
C LYS A 27 17.63 1.93 -9.73
N GLU A 28 16.35 2.29 -9.66
CA GLU A 28 15.33 1.45 -9.05
C GLU A 28 15.37 0.12 -9.83
N VAL A 29 15.93 -0.91 -9.22
CA VAL A 29 15.88 -2.26 -9.79
C VAL A 29 14.42 -2.66 -9.69
N VAL A 30 13.70 -2.43 -10.78
CA VAL A 30 12.27 -2.75 -10.86
C VAL A 30 12.15 -4.26 -10.75
N TYR A 31 11.63 -4.73 -9.61
CA TYR A 31 11.32 -6.14 -9.42
C TYR A 31 10.42 -6.63 -10.56
N LYS A 32 10.87 -7.69 -11.24
CA LYS A 32 10.10 -8.37 -12.28
C LYS A 32 9.67 -9.73 -11.78
N SER A 33 8.36 -9.92 -11.78
CA SER A 33 7.74 -11.13 -11.30
C SER A 33 7.82 -12.25 -12.34
N ALA A 34 8.12 -13.46 -11.88
CA ALA A 34 7.99 -14.67 -12.68
C ALA A 34 6.57 -15.27 -12.66
N TYR A 35 5.61 -14.61 -11.99
CA TYR A 35 4.22 -15.05 -11.93
C TYR A 35 3.56 -14.93 -13.31
N PRO A 36 2.90 -15.99 -13.82
CA PRO A 36 2.18 -15.92 -15.08
C PRO A 36 1.17 -14.76 -15.13
N GLU A 37 1.02 -14.16 -16.30
CA GLU A 37 0.13 -13.01 -16.50
C GLU A 37 -1.33 -13.36 -16.20
N GLY A 38 -2.03 -12.42 -15.56
CA GLY A 38 -3.48 -12.52 -15.33
C GLY A 38 -3.91 -12.16 -13.91
N VAL A 39 -5.16 -12.50 -13.59
CA VAL A 39 -5.79 -12.18 -12.30
C VAL A 39 -5.84 -13.43 -11.43
N TYR A 40 -5.22 -13.35 -10.25
CA TYR A 40 -5.30 -14.34 -9.20
C TYR A 40 -6.47 -13.98 -8.30
N PHE A 41 -7.60 -14.69 -8.45
CA PHE A 41 -8.81 -14.32 -7.71
C PHE A 41 -8.72 -14.68 -6.23
N THR A 42 -8.06 -15.80 -5.92
CA THR A 42 -7.93 -16.33 -4.56
C THR A 42 -6.46 -16.42 -4.13
N LYS A 43 -6.25 -16.58 -2.81
CA LYS A 43 -4.93 -16.89 -2.25
C LYS A 43 -4.37 -18.19 -2.84
N ASP A 44 -5.22 -19.20 -3.04
CA ASP A 44 -4.81 -20.49 -3.59
C ASP A 44 -4.37 -20.39 -5.04
N ASP A 45 -5.07 -19.59 -5.87
CA ASP A 45 -4.65 -19.32 -7.25
C ASP A 45 -3.24 -18.73 -7.28
N PHE A 46 -2.97 -17.82 -6.34
CA PHE A 46 -1.69 -17.16 -6.21
C PHE A 46 -0.59 -18.13 -5.78
N ILE A 47 -0.82 -18.92 -4.73
CA ILE A 47 0.15 -19.94 -4.26
C ILE A 47 0.45 -20.97 -5.35
N LYS A 48 -0.58 -21.41 -6.09
CA LYS A 48 -0.45 -22.39 -7.19
C LYS A 48 0.05 -21.77 -8.50
N LYS A 49 0.20 -20.44 -8.55
CA LYS A 49 0.60 -19.67 -9.75
C LYS A 49 -0.31 -19.92 -10.96
N THR A 50 -1.60 -20.12 -10.73
CA THR A 50 -2.62 -20.36 -11.75
C THR A 50 -3.57 -19.17 -11.88
N PRO A 51 -3.22 -18.13 -12.66
CA PRO A 51 -4.10 -16.98 -12.85
C PRO A 51 -5.25 -17.30 -13.81
N SER A 52 -6.32 -16.53 -13.69
CA SER A 52 -7.33 -16.45 -14.75
C SER A 52 -6.82 -15.60 -15.93
N GLN A 53 -7.27 -15.96 -17.13
CA GLN A 53 -6.89 -15.29 -18.40
C GLN A 53 -7.79 -14.09 -18.72
N VAL A 54 -8.26 -13.37 -17.69
CA VAL A 54 -9.10 -12.19 -17.88
C VAL A 54 -8.25 -11.04 -18.40
N GLN A 55 -8.64 -10.47 -19.54
CA GLN A 55 -7.98 -9.28 -20.08
C GLN A 55 -8.26 -8.06 -19.20
N ILE A 56 -7.20 -7.40 -18.77
CA ILE A 56 -7.26 -6.27 -17.85
C ILE A 56 -6.43 -5.08 -18.33
N VAL A 57 -6.79 -3.91 -17.83
CA VAL A 57 -6.06 -2.66 -18.06
C VAL A 57 -5.95 -1.84 -16.77
N PRO A 58 -4.78 -1.27 -16.45
CA PRO A 58 -4.64 -0.38 -15.29
C PRO A 58 -5.24 1.00 -15.60
N LYS A 59 -5.93 1.56 -14.61
CA LYS A 59 -6.50 2.91 -14.64
C LYS A 59 -6.11 3.68 -13.38
N SER A 60 -5.99 5.01 -13.51
CA SER A 60 -5.64 5.90 -12.40
C SER A 60 -6.62 5.79 -11.24
N ILE A 61 -6.14 5.93 -10.01
CA ILE A 61 -7.00 6.03 -8.82
C ILE A 61 -7.61 7.44 -8.66
N ILE A 62 -7.05 8.46 -9.33
CA ILE A 62 -7.44 9.88 -9.18
C ILE A 62 -8.38 10.30 -10.33
N GLY A 63 -9.24 11.28 -10.05
CA GLY A 63 -10.11 11.92 -11.04
C GLY A 63 -11.43 11.18 -11.28
N PHE A 64 -12.45 11.93 -11.73
CA PHE A 64 -13.79 11.40 -12.02
C PHE A 64 -13.78 10.44 -13.22
N LYS A 65 -13.05 10.79 -14.28
CA LYS A 65 -12.79 9.91 -15.43
C LYS A 65 -11.48 9.16 -15.22
N LYS A 66 -11.58 7.88 -14.88
CA LYS A 66 -10.43 7.00 -14.66
C LYS A 66 -9.74 6.74 -16.01
N LYS A 67 -8.63 7.44 -16.27
CA LYS A 67 -7.84 7.27 -17.49
C LYS A 67 -7.05 5.97 -17.44
N VAL A 68 -6.93 5.31 -18.59
CA VAL A 68 -5.99 4.20 -18.79
C VAL A 68 -4.57 4.71 -18.59
N LEU A 69 -3.75 3.93 -17.89
CA LEU A 69 -2.36 4.26 -17.63
C LEU A 69 -1.47 3.67 -18.72
N VAL A 70 -0.57 4.48 -19.24
CA VAL A 70 0.39 4.09 -20.28
C VAL A 70 1.55 3.30 -19.67
N GLU A 71 1.91 3.65 -18.44
CA GLU A 71 2.99 3.03 -17.67
C GLU A 71 2.44 2.28 -16.45
N ASN A 72 3.22 1.30 -16.02
CA ASN A 72 2.95 0.57 -14.79
C ASN A 72 3.30 1.46 -13.59
N VAL A 73 2.28 2.02 -12.97
CA VAL A 73 2.41 2.82 -11.74
C VAL A 73 2.36 1.93 -10.50
N HIS A 74 2.80 2.47 -9.36
CA HIS A 74 2.72 1.78 -8.06
C HIS A 74 1.28 1.52 -7.62
N ASN A 75 0.41 2.54 -7.70
CA ASN A 75 -0.97 2.49 -7.23
C ASN A 75 -1.96 2.64 -8.39
N CYS A 76 -2.80 1.63 -8.63
CA CYS A 76 -3.81 1.68 -9.70
C CYS A 76 -5.11 0.93 -9.36
N PHE A 77 -6.10 1.07 -10.23
CA PHE A 77 -7.21 0.12 -10.32
C PHE A 77 -7.04 -0.73 -11.58
N PHE A 78 -7.32 -2.03 -11.50
CA PHE A 78 -7.47 -2.85 -12.70
C PHE A 78 -8.94 -2.93 -13.13
N TYR A 79 -9.15 -2.87 -14.44
CA TYR A 79 -10.46 -2.97 -15.08
C TYR A 79 -10.45 -4.10 -16.08
N ASN A 80 -11.53 -4.88 -16.14
CA ASN A 80 -11.76 -5.83 -17.22
C ASN A 80 -11.99 -5.06 -18.53
N VAL A 81 -11.28 -5.44 -19.59
CA VAL A 81 -11.30 -4.71 -20.87
C VAL A 81 -12.67 -4.79 -21.55
N SER A 82 -13.32 -5.95 -21.56
CA SER A 82 -14.56 -6.17 -22.32
C SER A 82 -15.79 -5.52 -21.68
N SER A 83 -15.85 -5.49 -20.34
CA SER A 83 -17.01 -4.98 -19.59
C SER A 83 -16.81 -3.58 -19.03
N ASP A 84 -15.59 -3.05 -19.09
CA ASP A 84 -15.16 -1.82 -18.41
C ASP A 84 -15.47 -1.80 -16.90
N LYS A 85 -15.57 -2.98 -16.28
CA LYS A 85 -15.82 -3.12 -14.83
C LYS A 85 -14.51 -3.25 -14.07
N LYS A 86 -14.42 -2.53 -12.96
CA LYS A 86 -13.30 -2.62 -12.01
C LYS A 86 -13.21 -4.03 -11.42
N ILE A 87 -12.00 -4.56 -11.31
CA ILE A 87 -11.71 -5.79 -10.57
C ILE A 87 -11.78 -5.48 -9.07
N THR A 88 -12.82 -5.96 -8.40
CA THR A 88 -13.10 -5.66 -6.98
C THR A 88 -12.77 -6.80 -6.02
N LYS A 89 -12.58 -8.01 -6.56
CA LYS A 89 -12.26 -9.21 -5.81
C LYS A 89 -11.09 -9.89 -6.52
N ALA A 90 -9.88 -9.66 -6.06
CA ALA A 90 -8.71 -10.40 -6.48
C ALA A 90 -7.73 -10.47 -5.32
N PHE A 91 -6.95 -11.55 -5.26
CA PHE A 91 -5.80 -11.61 -4.36
C PHE A 91 -4.64 -10.78 -4.94
N ALA A 92 -4.28 -11.06 -6.18
CA ALA A 92 -3.20 -10.40 -6.89
C ALA A 92 -3.47 -10.28 -8.39
N VAL A 93 -2.66 -9.47 -9.06
CA VAL A 93 -2.62 -9.33 -10.52
C VAL A 93 -1.17 -9.36 -10.97
N SER A 94 -0.84 -10.22 -11.93
CA SER A 94 0.39 -10.13 -12.70
C SER A 94 0.08 -9.42 -14.02
N TYR A 95 0.74 -8.30 -14.28
CA TYR A 95 0.51 -7.45 -15.45
C TYR A 95 1.82 -6.90 -16.01
N LYS A 96 2.16 -7.30 -17.25
CA LYS A 96 3.38 -6.90 -17.98
C LYS A 96 4.66 -7.08 -17.15
N GLY A 97 4.77 -8.23 -16.48
CA GLY A 97 5.90 -8.61 -15.64
C GLY A 97 5.96 -7.94 -14.26
N ASP A 98 4.99 -7.08 -13.92
CA ASP A 98 4.86 -6.52 -12.58
C ASP A 98 3.76 -7.26 -11.81
N LEU A 99 3.99 -7.48 -10.52
CA LEU A 99 3.02 -8.11 -9.62
C LEU A 99 2.37 -7.07 -8.73
N TYR A 100 1.07 -7.22 -8.49
CA TYR A 100 0.28 -6.30 -7.70
C TYR A 100 -0.59 -7.05 -6.70
N PHE A 101 -0.69 -6.54 -5.47
CA PHE A 101 -1.65 -7.02 -4.47
C PHE A 101 -2.83 -6.07 -4.38
N GLN A 102 -4.04 -6.63 -4.29
CA GLN A 102 -5.21 -5.81 -3.97
C GLN A 102 -5.16 -5.43 -2.48
N ILE A 103 -5.43 -4.16 -2.16
CA ILE A 103 -5.46 -3.70 -0.76
C ILE A 103 -6.43 -4.53 0.09
N ASN A 104 -7.61 -4.85 -0.42
CA ASN A 104 -8.56 -5.70 0.28
C ASN A 104 -8.03 -7.13 0.54
N ALA A 105 -7.18 -7.67 -0.34
CA ALA A 105 -6.55 -8.96 -0.14
C ALA A 105 -5.47 -8.90 0.95
N ILE A 106 -4.65 -7.84 0.95
CA ILE A 106 -3.71 -7.53 2.03
C ILE A 106 -4.45 -7.51 3.35
N LEU A 107 -5.52 -6.71 3.42
CA LEU A 107 -6.33 -6.61 4.61
C LEU A 107 -6.88 -7.99 5.00
N LYS A 108 -7.59 -8.70 4.14
CA LYS A 108 -8.24 -9.97 4.52
C LYS A 108 -7.30 -11.10 4.93
N ASN A 109 -6.05 -11.08 4.49
CA ASN A 109 -5.07 -12.14 4.75
C ASN A 109 -3.89 -11.63 5.59
N ARG A 110 -4.08 -10.57 6.38
CA ARG A 110 -3.06 -10.04 7.28
C ARG A 110 -2.92 -10.89 8.54
N HIS A 111 -1.75 -10.84 9.16
CA HIS A 111 -1.51 -11.37 10.48
C HIS A 111 -2.55 -10.79 11.46
N LYS A 112 -3.03 -11.61 12.40
CA LYS A 112 -4.15 -11.29 13.30
C LYS A 112 -3.95 -9.98 14.07
N ASP A 113 -2.72 -9.65 14.44
CA ASP A 113 -2.43 -8.45 15.23
C ASP A 113 -2.55 -7.17 14.39
N ASP A 114 -2.66 -7.28 13.06
CA ASP A 114 -2.83 -6.16 12.15
C ASP A 114 -4.30 -5.83 11.85
N ASP A 115 -5.25 -6.43 12.57
CA ASP A 115 -6.71 -6.30 12.39
C ASP A 115 -7.23 -4.84 12.36
N SER A 116 -6.49 -3.91 12.95
CA SER A 116 -6.88 -2.51 13.05
C SER A 116 -6.55 -1.66 11.82
N GLN A 117 -5.99 -2.22 10.72
CA GLN A 117 -5.65 -1.45 9.52
C GLN A 117 -6.82 -1.33 8.51
N THR A 118 -6.88 -0.21 7.80
CA THR A 118 -7.87 0.11 6.75
C THR A 118 -7.28 1.01 5.66
N ASN A 119 -8.03 1.20 4.58
CA ASN A 119 -7.68 2.05 3.45
C ASN A 119 -8.95 2.64 2.80
N SER A 120 -8.84 3.85 2.24
CA SER A 120 -9.99 4.56 1.62
C SER A 120 -10.40 4.00 0.24
N PHE A 121 -9.53 3.21 -0.39
CA PHE A 121 -9.68 2.62 -1.71
C PHE A 121 -9.36 1.11 -1.70
N PRO A 122 -10.08 0.27 -0.92
CA PRO A 122 -9.71 -1.14 -0.72
C PRO A 122 -9.64 -1.99 -2.01
N HIS A 123 -10.27 -1.55 -3.10
CA HIS A 123 -10.19 -2.22 -4.40
C HIS A 123 -9.01 -1.78 -5.27
N SER A 124 -8.16 -0.86 -4.80
CA SER A 124 -6.93 -0.51 -5.50
C SER A 124 -5.87 -1.58 -5.31
N PHE A 125 -4.85 -1.48 -6.14
CA PHE A 125 -3.74 -2.39 -6.22
C PHE A 125 -2.45 -1.63 -5.96
N VAL A 126 -1.52 -2.27 -5.26
CA VAL A 126 -0.18 -1.78 -4.97
C VAL A 126 0.85 -2.72 -5.60
N ARG A 127 1.88 -2.16 -6.25
CA ARG A 127 2.90 -2.93 -6.96
C ARG A 127 3.92 -3.51 -5.98
N VAL A 128 4.25 -4.78 -6.15
CA VAL A 128 5.39 -5.42 -5.48
C VAL A 128 6.67 -4.78 -5.99
N ILE A 129 7.49 -4.25 -5.09
CA ILE A 129 8.74 -3.56 -5.43
C ILE A 129 9.99 -4.39 -5.16
N MET A 130 9.88 -5.44 -4.33
CA MET A 130 10.95 -6.41 -4.08
C MET A 130 10.36 -7.80 -3.89
N GLY A 131 11.10 -8.83 -4.32
CA GLY A 131 10.73 -10.23 -4.11
C GLY A 131 11.95 -11.13 -4.12
N GLY A 132 11.91 -12.15 -3.26
CA GLY A 132 12.91 -13.21 -3.15
C GLY A 132 12.25 -14.55 -2.82
N ASP A 133 13.02 -15.48 -2.29
CA ASP A 133 12.57 -16.84 -2.00
C ASP A 133 11.66 -16.90 -0.76
N ASN A 134 11.84 -15.98 0.19
CA ASN A 134 11.14 -15.98 1.47
C ASN A 134 9.89 -15.11 1.45
N PHE A 135 9.92 -13.99 0.75
CA PHE A 135 8.78 -13.07 0.73
C PHE A 135 8.73 -12.10 -0.45
N LEU A 136 7.57 -11.46 -0.59
CA LEU A 136 7.33 -10.33 -1.49
C LEU A 136 7.03 -9.07 -0.67
N TYR A 137 7.61 -7.95 -1.06
CA TYR A 137 7.47 -6.68 -0.35
C TYR A 137 6.84 -5.60 -1.24
N THR A 138 5.91 -4.86 -0.65
CA THR A 138 5.24 -3.69 -1.23
C THR A 138 5.09 -2.61 -0.18
N GLU A 139 4.78 -1.40 -0.63
CA GLU A 139 4.34 -0.32 0.24
C GLU A 139 2.89 0.03 -0.04
N ALA A 140 2.08 0.20 1.00
CA ALA A 140 0.66 0.47 0.89
C ALA A 140 0.24 1.62 1.80
N ASP A 141 -0.59 2.51 1.26
CA ASP A 141 -1.18 3.62 1.98
C ASP A 141 -2.23 3.11 2.98
N LEU A 142 -1.84 2.83 4.22
CA LEU A 142 -2.74 2.24 5.23
C LEU A 142 -2.91 3.19 6.41
N ALA A 143 -4.09 3.14 7.03
CA ALA A 143 -4.43 3.88 8.22
C ALA A 143 -4.99 2.96 9.31
N ASN A 144 -4.91 3.38 10.57
CA ASN A 144 -5.59 2.69 11.65
C ASN A 144 -7.10 3.05 11.64
N SER A 145 -7.95 2.03 11.66
CA SER A 145 -9.41 2.12 11.62
C SER A 145 -9.98 2.90 12.80
N TRP A 146 -9.44 2.70 14.01
CA TRP A 146 -9.86 3.41 15.21
C TRP A 146 -9.47 4.88 15.18
N ALA A 147 -8.25 5.20 14.73
CA ALA A 147 -7.81 6.58 14.55
C ALA A 147 -8.68 7.33 13.54
N LYS A 148 -9.03 6.69 12.41
CA LYS A 148 -9.97 7.25 11.44
C LYS A 148 -11.37 7.42 12.02
N ALA A 149 -11.90 6.42 12.71
CA ALA A 149 -13.23 6.48 13.32
C ALA A 149 -13.31 7.59 14.40
N ALA A 150 -12.28 7.73 15.22
CA ALA A 150 -12.18 8.81 16.21
C ALA A 150 -12.10 10.19 15.56
N ALA A 151 -11.37 10.34 14.45
CA ALA A 151 -11.32 11.60 13.70
C ALA A 151 -12.69 11.98 13.10
N TYR A 152 -13.37 11.02 12.47
CA TYR A 152 -14.71 11.24 11.92
C TYR A 152 -15.76 11.49 13.00
N GLY A 153 -15.74 10.72 14.10
CA GLY A 153 -16.75 10.78 15.15
C GLY A 153 -16.53 11.87 16.21
N GLY A 154 -15.27 12.15 16.55
CA GLY A 154 -14.91 13.12 17.60
C GLY A 154 -14.79 14.56 17.10
N VAL A 155 -14.29 14.76 15.87
CA VAL A 155 -14.14 16.10 15.28
C VAL A 155 -15.29 16.44 14.33
N GLY A 156 -15.73 15.47 13.52
CA GLY A 156 -16.84 15.65 12.59
C GLY A 156 -16.52 16.53 11.37
N GLY A 157 -17.41 16.46 10.37
CA GLY A 157 -17.40 17.32 9.20
C GLY A 157 -16.12 17.28 8.35
N GLY A 158 -15.87 18.35 7.60
CA GLY A 158 -14.70 18.46 6.71
C GLY A 158 -13.36 18.41 7.44
N VAL A 159 -13.31 18.87 8.69
CA VAL A 159 -12.08 18.85 9.52
C VAL A 159 -11.74 17.44 9.96
N GLY A 160 -12.72 16.66 10.43
CA GLY A 160 -12.54 15.25 10.73
C GLY A 160 -12.08 14.44 9.52
N ALA A 161 -12.57 14.77 8.32
CA ALA A 161 -12.12 14.14 7.07
C ALA A 161 -10.65 14.46 6.72
N VAL A 162 -10.19 15.70 6.95
CA VAL A 162 -8.78 16.06 6.74
C VAL A 162 -7.87 15.32 7.71
N LEU A 163 -8.25 15.25 8.99
CA LEU A 163 -7.52 14.50 10.01
C LEU A 163 -7.51 12.99 9.73
N ALA A 164 -8.63 12.42 9.28
CA ALA A 164 -8.67 11.01 8.88
C ALA A 164 -7.70 10.68 7.72
N ASN A 165 -7.45 11.64 6.82
CA ASN A 165 -6.50 11.48 5.73
C ASN A 165 -5.05 11.66 6.16
N SER A 166 -4.75 12.44 7.20
CA SER A 166 -3.37 12.58 7.73
C SER A 166 -2.87 11.33 8.47
N PHE A 167 -3.74 10.36 8.74
CA PHE A 167 -3.37 9.06 9.30
C PHE A 167 -3.04 7.99 8.25
N ILE A 168 -3.09 8.33 6.96
CA ILE A 168 -2.70 7.44 5.87
C ILE A 168 -1.18 7.59 5.68
N TYR A 169 -0.44 6.53 5.99
CA TYR A 169 1.01 6.48 5.77
C TYR A 169 1.34 5.34 4.81
N GLY A 170 2.36 5.53 3.98
CA GLY A 170 2.97 4.43 3.24
C GLY A 170 3.61 3.46 4.22
N LYS A 171 3.00 2.28 4.38
CA LYS A 171 3.48 1.22 5.28
C LYS A 171 4.13 0.12 4.46
N GLY A 172 5.24 -0.40 4.97
CA GLY A 172 5.82 -1.63 4.45
C GLY A 172 4.89 -2.80 4.70
N VAL A 173 4.69 -3.63 3.69
CA VAL A 173 3.86 -4.84 3.75
C VAL A 173 4.64 -5.99 3.13
N VAL A 174 4.69 -7.10 3.84
CA VAL A 174 5.36 -8.33 3.41
C VAL A 174 4.34 -9.45 3.24
N TRP A 175 4.31 -10.09 2.08
CA TRP A 175 3.71 -11.41 1.91
C TRP A 175 4.74 -12.48 2.29
N ASP A 176 4.50 -13.17 3.40
CA ASP A 176 5.34 -14.28 3.88
C ASP A 176 4.88 -15.58 3.24
N PHE A 177 5.74 -16.23 2.44
CA PHE A 177 5.36 -17.47 1.75
C PHE A 177 5.15 -18.64 2.73
N ASN A 178 5.93 -18.71 3.82
CA ASN A 178 5.87 -19.81 4.78
C ASN A 178 4.56 -19.77 5.57
N ASN A 179 4.18 -18.56 6.03
CA ASN A 179 2.97 -18.37 6.82
C ASN A 179 1.72 -18.13 5.95
N SER A 180 1.91 -17.84 4.65
CA SER A 180 0.82 -17.55 3.71
C SER A 180 -0.11 -16.44 4.21
N GLU A 181 0.51 -15.37 4.71
CA GLU A 181 -0.15 -14.18 5.26
C GLU A 181 0.64 -12.89 4.96
N PHE A 182 -0.04 -11.74 5.14
CA PHE A 182 0.59 -10.43 5.07
C PHE A 182 0.99 -9.92 6.45
N ASN A 183 2.22 -9.45 6.59
CA ASN A 183 2.70 -8.72 7.75
C ASN A 183 2.75 -7.22 7.42
N ILE A 184 2.12 -6.37 8.23
CA ILE A 184 2.08 -4.92 8.02
C ILE A 184 2.96 -4.24 9.07
N PHE A 185 3.96 -3.46 8.62
CA PHE A 185 4.81 -2.71 9.54
C PHE A 185 4.10 -1.44 9.99
N ARG A 186 3.24 -1.55 11.01
CA ARG A 186 2.41 -0.41 11.48
C ARG A 186 3.27 0.66 12.15
N ASN A 187 4.38 0.25 12.73
CA ASN A 187 5.36 1.06 13.43
C ASN A 187 6.74 0.38 13.39
N CYS A 188 7.75 1.06 13.93
CA CYS A 188 9.14 0.59 13.93
C CYS A 188 9.34 -0.73 14.72
N LYS A 189 8.58 -0.95 15.80
CA LYS A 189 8.69 -2.19 16.59
C LYS A 189 8.20 -3.41 15.81
N ASP A 190 7.10 -3.28 15.08
CA ASP A 190 6.58 -4.37 14.24
C ASP A 190 7.62 -4.79 13.18
N PHE A 191 8.29 -3.83 12.56
CA PHE A 191 9.38 -4.11 11.64
C PHE A 191 10.55 -4.82 12.33
N ASN A 192 11.01 -4.32 13.47
CA ASN A 192 12.11 -4.92 14.23
C ASN A 192 11.77 -6.35 14.72
N GLU A 193 10.52 -6.61 15.09
CA GLU A 193 10.05 -7.95 15.44
C GLU A 193 10.09 -8.87 14.23
N PHE A 194 9.62 -8.41 13.07
CA PHE A 194 9.69 -9.18 11.83
C PHE A 194 11.13 -9.57 11.46
N ILE A 195 12.12 -8.68 11.63
CA ILE A 195 13.50 -8.99 11.24
C ILE A 195 14.35 -9.64 12.34
N ARG A 196 13.85 -9.75 13.58
CA ARG A 196 14.65 -10.12 14.75
C ARG A 196 15.46 -11.41 14.54
N ASP A 197 14.80 -12.45 14.07
CA ASP A 197 15.40 -13.77 13.88
C ASP A 197 16.05 -13.95 12.49
N ARG A 198 15.97 -12.92 11.63
CA ARG A 198 16.44 -12.94 10.24
C ARG A 198 17.70 -12.10 10.05
N TYR A 199 17.78 -10.95 10.72
CA TYR A 199 18.88 -9.99 10.58
C TYR A 199 18.92 -9.02 11.76
N GLU A 200 19.40 -9.50 12.91
CA GLU A 200 19.47 -8.75 14.17
C GLU A 200 20.21 -7.40 14.04
N ILE A 201 21.27 -7.35 13.22
CA ILE A 201 22.05 -6.12 12.98
C ILE A 201 21.21 -5.02 12.30
N GLY A 202 20.11 -5.38 11.64
CA GLY A 202 19.20 -4.44 10.98
C GLY A 202 18.20 -3.75 11.92
N ILE A 203 18.17 -4.09 13.21
CA ILE A 203 17.23 -3.51 14.16
C ILE A 203 17.41 -1.99 14.21
N GLN A 204 16.31 -1.27 13.98
CA GLN A 204 16.30 0.20 13.95
C GLN A 204 16.04 0.77 15.35
N ASP A 205 16.65 1.91 15.67
CA ASP A 205 16.34 2.68 16.87
C ASP A 205 14.97 3.36 16.73
N CYS A 206 13.96 2.83 17.43
CA CYS A 206 12.56 3.29 17.35
C CYS A 206 12.28 4.57 18.16
N LYS A 207 13.20 5.53 18.20
CA LYS A 207 12.95 6.88 18.77
C LYS A 207 11.75 7.57 18.12
N LYS A 208 11.51 7.29 16.83
CA LYS A 208 10.29 7.67 16.12
C LYS A 208 9.35 6.48 16.06
N SER A 209 8.04 6.74 16.11
CA SER A 209 7.02 5.68 16.01
C SER A 209 7.04 5.00 14.64
N GLN A 210 7.31 5.75 13.57
CA GLN A 210 7.40 5.20 12.21
C GLN A 210 8.83 4.79 11.87
N PRO A 211 9.03 3.63 11.20
CA PRO A 211 10.33 3.20 10.74
C PRO A 211 10.83 4.06 9.58
N ASP A 212 12.13 4.07 9.34
CA ASP A 212 12.71 4.67 8.15
C ASP A 212 12.46 3.75 6.94
N ALA A 213 11.71 4.24 5.95
CA ALA A 213 11.32 3.46 4.78
C ALA A 213 12.53 3.05 3.93
N LEU A 214 13.57 3.89 3.80
CA LEU A 214 14.76 3.54 3.04
C LEU A 214 15.52 2.40 3.72
N LYS A 215 15.65 2.46 5.06
CA LYS A 215 16.26 1.37 5.82
C LYS A 215 15.46 0.08 5.76
N ILE A 216 14.12 0.14 5.77
CA ILE A 216 13.30 -1.05 5.56
C ILE A 216 13.65 -1.68 4.22
N ARG A 217 13.65 -0.90 3.13
CA ARG A 217 13.98 -1.41 1.79
C ARG A 217 15.36 -2.06 1.74
N GLU A 218 16.37 -1.40 2.31
CA GLU A 218 17.75 -1.93 2.38
C GLU A 218 17.84 -3.26 3.13
N ILE A 219 17.11 -3.39 4.24
CA ILE A 219 17.12 -4.62 5.05
C ILE A 219 16.32 -5.72 4.35
N ILE A 220 15.13 -5.42 3.85
CA ILE A 220 14.28 -6.34 3.09
C ILE A 220 15.06 -6.92 1.91
N GLU A 221 15.82 -6.10 1.18
CA GLU A 221 16.66 -6.56 0.06
C GLU A 221 17.71 -7.60 0.49
N LYS A 222 18.22 -7.52 1.73
CA LYS A 222 19.21 -8.47 2.28
C LYS A 222 18.60 -9.79 2.75
N ILE A 223 17.31 -9.80 3.11
CA ILE A 223 16.66 -10.95 3.75
C ILE A 223 15.55 -11.60 2.91
N LYS A 224 15.26 -11.08 1.71
CA LYS A 224 14.19 -11.57 0.81
C LYS A 224 14.39 -12.98 0.32
#